data_AF-A0A0A9XI85-F1
#
_entry.id   AF-A0A0A9XI85-F1
#
_cell.length_a   1.000
_cell.length_b   1.000
_cell.length_c   1.000
_cell.angle_alpha   90.00
_cell.angle_beta   90.00
_cell.angle_gamma   90.00
#
_symmetry.space_group_name_H-M   'P 1'
#
loop_
_entity.id
_entity.type
_entity.pdbx_description
1 polymer ?
#
loop_
_entity_poly.entity_id
_entity_poly.type
_entity_poly.pdbx_seq_one_letter_code
_entity_poly.pdbx_strand_id
1 'polypeptide(L)'
;MVDLTSGTPWETVKLTLLGRNSQVFTELLKESRILAASKQEGKIQLYMPMMVDWRPFGRPRRKRPINSVILDQDLNERILKDVKEFLETGRWYSQRGMYRTHGNTIFTLYDEYICVYIAFIS
;
A
#
# COMPACT_ATOMS: atom_id res chain seq x y z
N MET A 1 -18.72 7.14 -29.15
CA MET A 1 -18.70 6.27 -27.95
C MET A 1 -17.60 6.80 -27.04
N VAL A 2 -17.94 7.34 -25.87
CA VAL A 2 -17.01 8.00 -24.92
C VAL A 2 -16.87 7.11 -23.69
N ASP A 3 -15.66 7.00 -23.13
CA ASP A 3 -15.42 6.25 -21.91
C ASP A 3 -16.04 6.98 -20.70
N LEU A 4 -16.95 6.33 -19.98
CA LEU A 4 -17.68 6.92 -18.84
C LEU A 4 -16.76 7.21 -17.64
N THR A 5 -15.56 6.63 -17.62
CA THR A 5 -14.65 6.69 -16.46
C THR A 5 -13.70 7.88 -16.54
N SER A 6 -13.30 8.28 -17.76
CA SER A 6 -12.32 9.34 -18.01
C SER A 6 -12.89 10.51 -18.82
N GLY A 7 -14.09 10.37 -19.41
CA GLY A 7 -14.67 11.36 -20.32
C GLY A 7 -13.87 11.52 -21.61
N THR A 8 -12.88 10.67 -21.85
CA THR A 8 -12.04 10.68 -23.04
C THR A 8 -12.64 9.81 -24.14
N PRO A 9 -12.30 10.07 -25.42
CA PRO A 9 -12.63 9.16 -26.51
C PRO A 9 -12.08 7.77 -26.22
N TRP A 10 -12.76 6.74 -26.73
CA TRP A 10 -12.29 5.36 -26.61
C TRP A 10 -10.93 5.17 -27.30
N GLU A 11 -9.92 4.75 -26.55
CA GLU A 11 -8.59 4.46 -27.05
C GLU A 11 -8.35 2.95 -27.13
N THR A 12 -7.69 2.47 -28.19
CA THR A 12 -7.35 1.05 -28.35
C THR A 12 -5.89 0.92 -28.78
N VAL A 13 -5.09 0.25 -27.97
CA VAL A 13 -3.67 -0.03 -28.25
C VAL A 13 -3.55 -1.45 -28.79
N LYS A 14 -3.07 -1.60 -30.02
CA LYS A 14 -2.84 -2.90 -30.66
C LYS A 14 -1.34 -3.15 -30.83
N LEU A 15 -0.82 -4.14 -30.10
CA LEU A 15 0.56 -4.58 -30.25
C LEU A 15 0.61 -5.76 -31.23
N THR A 16 1.46 -5.65 -32.25
CA THR A 16 1.63 -6.70 -33.27
C THR A 16 3.09 -7.11 -33.30
N LEU A 17 3.37 -8.41 -33.23
CA LEU A 17 4.73 -8.96 -33.33
C LEU A 17 4.80 -10.01 -34.43
N LEU A 18 5.98 -10.16 -35.03
CA LEU A 18 6.28 -11.23 -35.98
C LEU A 18 7.04 -12.32 -35.22
N GLY A 19 6.40 -13.46 -34.96
CA GLY A 19 7.04 -14.56 -34.25
C GLY A 19 6.10 -15.68 -33.83
N ARG A 20 6.65 -16.88 -33.60
CA ARG A 20 5.93 -18.05 -33.05
C ARG A 20 5.84 -18.04 -31.51
N ASN A 21 6.58 -17.17 -30.83
CA ASN A 21 6.67 -17.18 -29.37
C ASN A 21 5.70 -16.17 -28.75
N SER A 22 4.63 -16.67 -28.11
CA SER A 22 3.65 -15.87 -27.38
C SER A 22 4.13 -15.39 -26.00
N GLN A 23 5.25 -15.92 -25.50
CA GLN A 23 5.78 -15.57 -24.17
C GLN A 23 6.27 -14.12 -24.09
N VAL A 24 6.64 -13.52 -25.21
CA VAL A 24 7.12 -12.13 -25.30
C VAL A 24 6.08 -11.14 -24.75
N PHE A 25 4.79 -11.36 -25.00
CA PHE A 25 3.73 -10.50 -24.44
C PHE A 25 3.60 -10.66 -22.93
N THR A 26 3.74 -11.88 -22.42
CA THR A 26 3.67 -12.16 -20.97
C THR A 26 4.85 -11.51 -20.26
N GLU A 27 6.05 -11.56 -20.83
CA GLU A 27 7.24 -10.90 -20.28
C GLU A 27 7.09 -9.38 -20.28
N LEU A 28 6.62 -8.80 -21.37
CA LEU A 28 6.36 -7.36 -21.48
C LEU A 28 5.30 -6.89 -20.48
N LEU A 29 4.21 -7.64 -20.32
CA LEU A 29 3.18 -7.35 -19.31
C LEU A 29 3.72 -7.51 -17.88
N LYS A 30 4.61 -8.49 -17.65
CA LYS A 30 5.26 -8.66 -16.35
C LYS A 30 6.21 -7.49 -16.03
N GLU A 31 7.02 -7.06 -17.00
CA GLU A 31 7.93 -5.93 -16.85
C GLU A 31 7.17 -4.63 -16.61
N SER A 32 6.15 -4.34 -17.43
CA SER A 32 5.31 -3.16 -17.24
C SER A 32 4.63 -3.14 -15.87
N ARG A 33 4.19 -4.29 -15.36
CA ARG A 33 3.65 -4.40 -14.00
C ARG A 33 4.70 -4.08 -12.93
N ILE A 34 5.92 -4.58 -13.07
CA ILE A 34 7.04 -4.28 -12.16
C ILE A 34 7.38 -2.78 -12.21
N LEU A 35 7.41 -2.18 -13.40
CA LEU A 35 7.65 -0.75 -13.58
C LEU A 35 6.51 0.12 -13.01
N ALA A 36 5.26 -0.32 -13.12
CA ALA A 36 4.12 0.35 -12.51
C ALA A 36 4.18 0.24 -10.97
N ALA A 37 4.46 -0.96 -10.44
CA ALA A 37 4.62 -1.20 -9.02
C ALA A 37 5.76 -0.36 -8.42
N SER A 38 6.94 -0.35 -9.05
CA SER A 38 8.08 0.43 -8.59
C SER A 38 7.86 1.96 -8.59
N LYS A 39 7.02 2.48 -9.50
CA LYS A 39 6.60 3.91 -9.45
C LYS A 39 5.75 4.24 -8.21
N GLN A 40 5.05 3.23 -7.68
CA GLN A 40 4.24 3.28 -6.47
C GLN A 40 5.07 2.92 -5.22
N GLU A 41 6.11 2.11 -5.37
CA GLU A 41 7.02 1.73 -4.29
C GLU A 41 7.69 2.96 -3.67
N GLY A 42 7.72 2.96 -2.34
CA GLY A 42 8.33 4.04 -1.57
C GLY A 42 7.47 5.29 -1.39
N LYS A 43 6.25 5.33 -1.94
CA LYS A 43 5.28 6.40 -1.68
C LYS A 43 4.13 5.92 -0.81
N ILE A 44 3.75 6.74 0.16
CA ILE A 44 2.60 6.54 1.04
C ILE A 44 1.48 7.46 0.53
N GLN A 45 0.34 6.87 0.21
CA GLN A 45 -0.87 7.61 -0.09
C GLN A 45 -1.66 7.83 1.20
N LEU A 46 -1.92 9.08 1.55
CA LEU A 46 -2.78 9.41 2.69
C LEU A 46 -4.23 9.20 2.26
N TYR A 47 -5.07 8.67 3.14
CA TYR A 47 -6.52 8.65 2.95
C TYR A 47 -7.17 9.45 4.07
N MET A 48 -8.18 10.24 3.72
CA MET A 48 -9.00 10.95 4.70
C MET A 48 -10.46 10.55 4.53
N PRO A 49 -11.22 10.47 5.64
CA PRO A 49 -12.64 10.21 5.57
C PRO A 49 -13.33 11.43 4.96
N MET A 50 -14.00 11.21 3.82
CA MET A 50 -14.82 12.20 3.15
C MET A 50 -16.26 11.72 3.16
N MET A 51 -17.02 12.19 4.15
CA MET A 51 -18.42 11.85 4.38
C MET A 51 -18.66 10.35 4.63
N VAL A 52 -18.82 9.54 3.58
CA VAL A 52 -19.07 8.09 3.67
C VAL A 52 -17.90 7.27 3.14
N ASP A 53 -17.01 7.87 2.35
CA ASP A 53 -15.93 7.18 1.66
C ASP A 53 -14.55 7.63 2.16
N TRP A 54 -13.56 6.73 2.06
CA TRP A 54 -12.16 7.10 2.21
C TRP A 54 -11.61 7.57 0.87
N ARG A 55 -11.16 8.82 0.80
CA ARG A 55 -10.59 9.39 -0.43
C ARG A 55 -9.09 9.65 -0.28
N PRO A 56 -8.30 9.44 -1.34
CA PRO A 56 -6.88 9.78 -1.31
C PRO A 56 -6.71 11.28 -1.09
N PHE A 57 -5.86 11.65 -0.14
CA PHE A 57 -5.58 13.03 0.22
C PHE A 57 -4.18 13.45 -0.20
N GLY A 58 -4.12 14.50 -1.01
CA GLY A 58 -2.87 15.08 -1.46
C GLY A 58 -2.07 14.20 -2.42
N ARG A 59 -0.80 14.57 -2.61
CA ARG A 59 0.13 13.80 -3.43
C ARG A 59 0.81 12.71 -2.58
N PRO A 60 1.05 11.51 -3.13
CA PRO A 60 1.77 10.46 -2.42
C PRO A 60 3.12 10.97 -1.90
N ARG A 61 3.37 10.79 -0.61
CA ARG A 61 4.59 11.27 0.08
C ARG A 61 5.64 10.17 0.13
N ARG A 62 6.93 10.52 0.12
CA ARG A 62 8.00 9.51 0.28
C ARG A 62 7.96 8.92 1.69
N LYS A 63 8.20 7.62 1.83
CA LYS A 63 8.35 6.95 3.14
C LYS A 63 9.50 7.61 3.92
N ARG A 64 9.23 8.04 5.15
CA ARG A 64 10.25 8.54 6.08
C ARG A 64 11.03 7.33 6.63
N PRO A 65 12.38 7.33 6.63
CA PRO A 65 13.14 6.22 7.20
C PRO A 65 12.89 6.15 8.71
N ILE A 66 12.68 4.94 9.23
CA ILE A 66 12.34 4.73 10.65
C ILE A 66 13.44 5.25 11.59
N ASN A 67 14.71 5.17 11.17
CA ASN A 67 15.87 5.68 11.93
C ASN A 67 15.88 7.22 12.08
N SER A 68 15.05 7.95 11.32
CA SER A 68 14.92 9.42 11.47
C SER A 68 13.92 9.83 12.54
N VAL A 69 13.23 8.87 13.17
CA VAL A 69 12.35 9.11 14.32
C VAL A 69 13.17 8.76 15.55
N ILE A 70 13.52 9.76 16.35
CA ILE A 70 14.25 9.57 17.60
C ILE A 70 13.22 9.22 18.67
N LEU A 71 13.22 7.96 19.09
CA LEU A 71 12.43 7.44 20.21
C LEU A 71 13.38 7.03 21.33
N ASP A 72 12.83 6.72 22.50
CA ASP A 72 13.59 6.14 23.60
C ASP A 72 14.26 4.82 23.16
N GLN A 73 15.39 4.49 23.80
CA GLN A 73 16.15 3.26 23.50
C GLN A 73 15.23 2.04 23.63
N ASP A 74 15.38 1.07 22.71
CA ASP A 74 14.61 -0.17 22.60
C ASP A 74 13.12 -0.06 22.22
N LEU A 75 12.50 1.13 22.27
CA LEU A 75 11.08 1.28 21.96
C LEU A 75 10.79 1.02 20.47
N ASN A 76 11.64 1.53 19.59
CA ASN A 76 11.49 1.36 18.14
C ASN A 76 11.58 -0.13 17.73
N GLU A 77 12.57 -0.84 18.26
CA GLU A 77 12.80 -2.25 17.96
C GLU A 77 11.66 -3.13 18.47
N ARG A 78 11.16 -2.84 19.68
CA ARG A 78 10.03 -3.55 20.27
C ARG A 78 8.75 -3.38 19.45
N ILE A 79 8.43 -2.17 19.02
CA ILE A 79 7.26 -1.90 18.17
C ILE A 79 7.40 -2.59 16.82
N LEU A 80 8.58 -2.52 16.20
CA LEU A 80 8.83 -3.19 14.92
C LEU A 80 8.68 -4.71 15.02
N LYS A 81 9.13 -5.30 16.13
CA LYS A 81 9.00 -6.73 16.38
C LYS A 81 7.54 -7.13 16.57
N ASP A 82 6.80 -6.39 17.40
CA ASP A 82 5.38 -6.63 17.69
C ASP A 82 4.52 -6.55 16.42
N VAL A 83 4.73 -5.52 15.58
CA VAL A 83 4.02 -5.38 14.31
C VAL A 83 4.33 -6.54 13.36
N LYS A 84 5.59 -6.99 13.27
CA LYS A 84 5.96 -8.14 12.43
C LYS A 84 5.30 -9.43 12.91
N GLU A 85 5.33 -9.68 14.21
CA GLU A 85 4.70 -10.85 14.82
C GLU A 85 3.18 -10.86 14.58
N PHE A 86 2.53 -9.71 14.69
CA PHE A 86 1.11 -9.57 14.38
C PHE A 86 0.78 -9.93 12.93
N LEU A 87 1.60 -9.45 11.97
CA LEU A 87 1.42 -9.76 10.54
C LEU A 87 1.59 -11.25 10.24
N GLU A 88 2.56 -11.91 10.89
CA GLU A 88 2.85 -13.35 10.72
C GLU A 88 1.84 -14.26 11.40
N THR A 89 1.22 -13.82 12.50
CA THR A 89 0.19 -14.57 13.25
C THR A 89 -1.11 -14.74 12.46
N GLY A 90 -1.11 -14.35 11.20
CA GLY A 90 -2.30 -14.33 10.40
C GLY A 90 -3.02 -15.65 10.17
N ARG A 91 -2.23 -16.70 10.00
CA ARG A 91 -2.76 -18.06 9.86
C ARG A 91 -3.42 -18.54 11.16
N TRP A 92 -2.89 -18.12 12.31
CA TRP A 92 -3.40 -18.50 13.63
C TRP A 92 -4.82 -17.96 13.86
N TYR A 93 -5.10 -16.71 13.50
CA TYR A 93 -6.44 -16.13 13.59
C TYR A 93 -7.42 -16.75 12.58
N SER A 94 -6.96 -17.01 11.35
CA SER A 94 -7.79 -17.62 10.30
C SER A 94 -8.25 -19.04 10.67
N GLN A 95 -7.40 -19.81 11.35
CA GLN A 95 -7.74 -21.18 11.78
C GLN A 95 -8.70 -21.21 12.98
N ARG A 96 -8.74 -20.14 13.78
CA ARG A 96 -9.57 -20.06 15.00
C ARG A 96 -10.89 -19.31 14.81
N GLY A 97 -11.17 -18.80 13.60
CA GLY A 97 -12.40 -18.06 13.29
C GLY A 97 -12.52 -16.74 14.04
N MET A 98 -11.43 -16.23 14.62
CA MET A 98 -11.43 -14.98 15.38
C MET A 98 -11.06 -13.81 14.47
N TYR A 99 -11.79 -12.71 14.57
CA TYR A 99 -11.48 -11.48 13.86
C TYR A 99 -10.14 -10.91 14.33
N ARG A 100 -9.37 -10.36 13.39
CA ARG A 100 -8.04 -9.81 13.63
C ARG A 100 -8.12 -8.33 13.90
N THR A 101 -7.95 -7.94 15.15
CA THR A 101 -7.78 -6.55 15.55
C THR A 101 -6.63 -6.45 16.55
N HIS A 102 -5.73 -5.48 16.35
CA HIS A 102 -4.67 -5.17 17.30
C HIS A 102 -4.81 -3.70 17.69
N GLY A 103 -5.12 -3.44 18.95
CA GLY A 103 -5.26 -2.09 19.51
C GLY A 103 -3.95 -1.69 20.16
N ASN A 104 -3.06 -1.04 19.42
CA ASN A 104 -1.82 -0.52 20.01
C ASN A 104 -2.09 0.86 20.61
N THR A 105 -2.28 0.89 21.93
CA THR A 105 -2.55 2.07 22.77
C THR A 105 -1.38 3.08 22.85
N ILE A 106 -0.40 3.01 21.95
CA ILE A 106 0.77 3.91 21.90
C ILE A 106 0.56 5.04 20.88
N PHE A 107 -0.43 4.95 19.98
CA PHE A 107 -0.64 5.93 18.90
C PHE A 107 -1.39 7.20 19.31
N THR A 108 -1.81 7.34 20.57
CA THR A 108 -2.59 8.49 21.05
C THR A 108 -1.76 9.60 21.70
N LEU A 109 -0.42 9.50 21.76
CA LEU A 109 0.40 10.42 22.56
C LEU A 109 1.40 11.31 21.80
N TYR A 110 1.42 11.33 20.46
CA TYR A 110 2.28 12.26 19.73
C TYR A 110 1.55 12.92 18.57
N ASP A 111 1.00 14.10 18.87
CA ASP A 111 0.61 15.19 17.97
C ASP A 111 -0.42 14.87 16.85
N GLU A 112 -1.24 15.86 16.52
CA GLU A 112 -2.44 15.79 15.67
C GLU A 112 -2.24 15.32 14.20
N TYR A 113 -1.12 14.68 13.84
CA TYR A 113 -0.75 14.34 12.47
C TYR A 113 -0.35 12.87 12.23
N ILE A 114 -0.36 12.00 13.25
CA ILE A 114 0.10 10.59 13.13
C ILE A 114 -1.05 9.57 12.97
N CYS A 115 -2.31 9.99 12.84
CA CYS A 115 -3.45 9.06 12.71
C CYS A 115 -3.52 8.23 11.41
N VAL A 116 -2.59 8.35 10.45
CA VAL A 116 -2.72 7.65 9.16
C VAL A 116 -1.64 6.58 8.92
N TYR A 117 -0.65 6.43 9.80
CA TYR A 117 0.54 5.64 9.46
C TYR A 117 0.38 4.11 9.50
N ILE A 118 -0.72 3.56 10.04
CA ILE A 118 -0.86 2.10 10.28
C ILE A 118 -2.16 1.52 9.71
N ALA A 119 -2.90 2.26 8.89
CA ALA A 119 -4.08 1.71 8.22
C ALA A 119 -3.74 0.86 6.96
N PHE A 120 -2.47 0.80 6.52
CA PHE A 120 -2.12 0.18 5.24
C PHE A 120 -0.77 -0.58 5.29
N ILE A 121 -0.72 -1.62 6.12
CA ILE A 121 0.12 -2.80 5.84
C ILE A 121 -0.83 -3.95 5.55
N SER A 122 -1.42 -3.92 4.35
CA SER A 122 -2.01 -5.04 3.63
C SER A 122 -1.99 -4.74 2.14
#